data_AF-A0A835X5L9-F1
#
_entry.id   AF-A0A835X5L9-F1
#
_cell.length_a   1.000
_cell.length_b   1.000
_cell.length_c   1.000
_cell.angle_alpha   90.00
_cell.angle_beta   90.00
_cell.angle_gamma   90.00
#
_symmetry.space_group_name_H-M   'P 1'
#
loop_
_entity.id
_entity.type
_entity.pdbx_description
1 polymer ?
#
loop_
_entity_poly.entity_id
_entity_poly.type
_entity_poly.pdbx_seq_one_letter_code
_entity_poly.pdbx_strand_id
1 'polypeptide(L)'
;MHRYNHNLETARSKFREICTTHTFQDRIDTLKIARNAGLQLCTGGILGMGETRNQRLELIFDIASLSPEEVTMNILVPMPGTPLELQTQLPKSEIIRTFAVLRFLLPYSIIKISGGRELILDDEGEELLQSGANGIITSGYLTMSGNNPQKDLQMIKQIGLEA
;
A
#
# COMPACT_ATOMS: atom_id res chain seq x y z
N MET A 1 -12.55 -2.77 17.50
CA MET A 1 -11.27 -3.20 16.89
C MET A 1 -10.30 -2.05 17.03
N HIS A 2 -9.18 -2.24 17.73
CA HIS A 2 -8.12 -1.24 17.80
C HIS A 2 -6.98 -1.68 16.88
N ARG A 3 -7.00 -1.21 15.63
CA ARG A 3 -5.90 -1.36 14.67
C ARG A 3 -4.95 -0.18 14.82
N TYR A 4 -3.65 -0.43 14.71
CA TYR A 4 -2.63 0.60 14.67
C TYR A 4 -1.97 0.63 13.30
N ASN A 5 -2.06 1.77 12.63
CA ASN A 5 -1.46 1.95 11.31
C ASN A 5 -0.01 2.43 11.44
N HIS A 6 0.93 1.67 10.88
CA HIS A 6 2.33 2.06 10.78
C HIS A 6 3.00 1.36 9.59
N ASN A 7 3.21 2.10 8.50
CA ASN A 7 3.81 1.56 7.28
C ASN A 7 5.32 1.36 7.41
N LEU A 8 5.87 0.43 6.62
CA LEU A 8 7.32 0.32 6.38
C LEU A 8 7.81 1.29 5.30
N GLU A 9 6.87 1.89 4.55
CA GLU A 9 7.05 2.86 3.47
C GLU A 9 7.71 2.30 2.21
N THR A 10 8.90 1.72 2.33
CA THR A 10 9.67 1.15 1.21
C THR A 10 10.58 0.02 1.68
N ALA A 11 11.36 -0.56 0.76
CA ALA A 11 12.35 -1.58 1.09
C ALA A 11 13.40 -1.06 2.08
N ARG A 12 13.89 -1.93 2.99
CA ARG A 12 14.95 -1.55 3.94
C ARG A 12 16.20 -1.01 3.23
N SER A 13 16.58 -1.59 2.10
CA SER A 13 17.71 -1.15 1.28
C SER A 13 17.52 0.22 0.61
N LYS A 14 16.27 0.66 0.42
CA LYS A 14 15.90 1.97 -0.18
C LYS A 14 15.61 3.03 0.89
N PHE A 15 15.31 2.61 2.11
CA PHE A 15 14.68 3.46 3.13
C PHE A 15 15.42 4.76 3.41
N ARG A 16 16.76 4.74 3.52
CA ARG A 16 17.57 5.93 3.81
C ARG A 16 17.60 6.97 2.68
N GLU A 17 17.30 6.56 1.45
CA GLU A 17 17.13 7.49 0.32
C GLU A 17 15.80 8.25 0.41
N ILE A 18 14.80 7.67 1.08
CA ILE A 18 13.44 8.22 1.19
C ILE A 18 13.23 8.94 2.52
N CYS A 19 13.74 8.40 3.62
CA CYS A 19 13.55 8.93 4.96
C CYS A 19 14.83 8.88 5.79
N THR A 20 15.21 10.04 6.33
CA THR A 20 16.43 10.22 7.14
C THR A 20 16.16 10.48 8.62
N THR A 21 14.92 10.86 8.98
CA THR A 21 14.56 11.29 10.34
C THR A 21 14.38 10.14 11.34
N HIS A 22 14.15 8.93 10.85
CA HIS A 22 14.09 7.70 11.63
C HIS A 22 14.67 6.56 10.80
N THR A 23 14.81 5.38 11.40
CA THR A 23 15.35 4.19 10.75
C THR A 23 14.24 3.23 10.34
N PHE A 24 14.52 2.36 9.38
CA PHE A 24 13.61 1.24 9.07
C PHE A 24 13.37 0.35 10.30
N GLN A 25 14.40 0.20 11.14
CA GLN A 25 14.29 -0.62 12.35
C GLN A 25 13.32 0.00 13.37
N ASP A 26 13.30 1.33 13.49
CA ASP A 26 12.35 2.04 14.35
C ASP A 26 10.90 1.74 13.96
N ARG A 27 10.64 1.55 12.65
CA ARG A 27 9.30 1.21 12.14
C ARG A 27 8.90 -0.22 12.52
N ILE A 28 9.83 -1.15 12.35
CA ILE A 28 9.66 -2.55 12.76
C ILE A 28 9.41 -2.64 14.27
N ASP A 29 10.18 -1.90 15.07
CA ASP A 29 10.05 -1.95 16.52
C ASP A 29 8.75 -1.29 17.00
N THR A 30 8.29 -0.23 16.33
CA THR A 30 6.97 0.37 16.58
C THR A 30 5.83 -0.65 16.34
N LEU A 31 5.89 -1.42 15.26
CA LEU A 31 4.89 -2.46 14.97
C LEU A 31 4.92 -3.58 16.03
N LYS A 32 6.10 -3.98 16.49
CA LYS A 32 6.22 -4.95 17.60
C LYS A 32 5.62 -4.42 18.90
N ILE A 33 5.87 -3.15 19.23
CA ILE A 33 5.28 -2.49 20.40
C ILE A 33 3.75 -2.50 20.30
N ALA A 34 3.19 -2.09 19.16
CA ALA A 34 1.75 -2.09 18.95
C ALA A 34 1.13 -3.49 19.12
N ARG A 35 1.77 -4.52 18.56
CA ARG A 35 1.33 -5.92 18.72
C ARG A 35 1.41 -6.38 20.18
N ASN A 36 2.51 -6.09 20.87
CA ASN A 36 2.68 -6.46 22.29
C ASN A 36 1.67 -5.75 23.19
N ALA A 37 1.17 -4.59 22.78
CA ALA A 37 0.07 -3.88 23.45
C ALA A 37 -1.33 -4.46 23.12
N GLY A 38 -1.41 -5.55 22.34
CA GLY A 38 -2.66 -6.19 21.96
C GLY A 38 -3.40 -5.53 20.79
N LEU A 39 -2.73 -4.63 20.05
CA LEU A 39 -3.32 -3.98 18.87
C LEU A 39 -3.12 -4.85 17.62
N GLN A 40 -4.11 -4.81 16.73
CA GLN A 40 -3.98 -5.37 15.39
C GLN A 40 -3.10 -4.46 14.52
N LEU A 41 -2.28 -5.05 13.67
CA LEU A 41 -1.38 -4.31 12.78
C LEU A 41 -2.09 -3.96 11.48
N CYS A 42 -2.01 -2.68 11.14
CA CYS A 42 -2.16 -2.19 9.78
C CYS A 42 -0.80 -1.64 9.35
N THR A 43 -0.22 -2.20 8.28
CA THR A 43 1.08 -1.76 7.76
C THR A 43 1.08 -1.84 6.24
N GLY A 44 2.19 -1.50 5.59
CA GLY A 44 2.27 -1.48 4.14
C GLY A 44 3.36 -0.54 3.65
N GLY A 45 3.16 0.03 2.47
CA GLY A 45 4.13 0.94 1.86
C GLY A 45 3.60 1.68 0.65
N ILE A 46 4.52 2.34 -0.06
CA ILE A 46 4.25 3.13 -1.27
C ILE A 46 5.02 2.48 -2.43
N LEU A 47 4.33 2.24 -3.56
CA LEU A 47 4.93 1.73 -4.79
C LEU A 47 5.26 2.87 -5.74
N GLY A 48 6.35 2.74 -6.49
CA GLY A 48 6.75 3.71 -7.52
C GLY A 48 7.64 4.85 -7.03
N MET A 49 8.33 4.70 -5.90
CA MET A 49 9.35 5.65 -5.40
C MET A 49 10.73 5.44 -6.04
N GLY A 50 10.76 4.92 -7.27
CA GLY A 50 12.00 4.56 -7.96
C GLY A 50 12.67 3.30 -7.42
N GLU A 51 11.92 2.44 -6.71
CA GLU A 51 12.41 1.16 -6.24
C GLU A 51 12.51 0.12 -7.37
N THR A 52 13.53 -0.74 -7.29
CA THR A 52 13.67 -1.88 -8.20
C THR A 52 12.63 -2.97 -7.89
N ARG A 53 12.45 -3.92 -8.80
CA ARG A 53 11.58 -5.08 -8.54
C ARG A 53 12.05 -5.89 -7.32
N ASN A 54 13.36 -6.05 -7.13
CA ASN A 54 13.92 -6.74 -5.96
C ASN A 54 13.61 -5.99 -4.67
N GLN A 55 13.63 -4.66 -4.69
CA GLN A 55 13.24 -3.84 -3.54
C GLN A 55 11.74 -3.95 -3.23
N ARG A 56 10.86 -4.05 -4.24
CA ARG A 56 9.45 -4.38 -3.97
C ARG A 56 9.30 -5.74 -3.30
N LEU A 57 10.01 -6.76 -3.77
CA LEU A 57 10.00 -8.08 -3.13
C LEU A 57 10.51 -8.02 -1.68
N GLU A 58 11.59 -7.30 -1.43
CA GLU A 58 12.13 -7.07 -0.08
C GLU A 58 11.06 -6.48 0.85
N LEU A 59 10.39 -5.39 0.42
CA LEU A 59 9.29 -4.79 1.18
C LEU A 59 8.16 -5.80 1.43
N ILE A 60 7.74 -6.55 0.42
CA ILE A 60 6.66 -7.54 0.52
C ILE A 60 7.02 -8.65 1.53
N PHE A 61 8.25 -9.15 1.51
CA PHE A 61 8.72 -10.15 2.47
C PHE A 61 8.79 -9.58 3.88
N ASP A 62 9.28 -8.36 4.06
CA ASP A 62 9.29 -7.68 5.35
C ASP A 62 7.86 -7.51 5.89
N ILE A 63 6.90 -7.07 5.07
CA ILE A 63 5.47 -6.98 5.44
C ILE A 63 4.94 -8.37 5.83
N ALA A 64 5.18 -9.39 5.01
CA ALA A 64 4.66 -10.74 5.24
C ALA A 64 5.20 -11.35 6.54
N SER A 65 6.48 -11.09 6.86
CA SER A 65 7.13 -11.55 8.10
C SER A 65 6.45 -11.02 9.36
N LEU A 66 5.77 -9.88 9.27
CA LEU A 66 5.01 -9.30 10.37
C LEU A 66 3.62 -9.95 10.51
N SER A 67 3.13 -10.69 9.52
CA SER A 67 1.78 -11.29 9.52
C SER A 67 0.70 -10.30 9.96
N PRO A 68 0.55 -9.14 9.30
CA PRO A 68 -0.41 -8.12 9.71
C PRO A 68 -1.84 -8.52 9.39
N GLU A 69 -2.80 -8.05 10.20
CA GLU A 69 -4.23 -8.23 9.92
C GLU A 69 -4.67 -7.42 8.70
N GLU A 70 -4.01 -6.29 8.46
CA GLU A 70 -4.28 -5.40 7.33
C GLU A 70 -2.98 -4.90 6.67
N VAL A 71 -2.95 -4.94 5.35
CA VAL A 71 -1.91 -4.36 4.50
C VAL A 71 -2.52 -3.23 3.69
N THR A 72 -1.91 -2.05 3.71
CA THR A 72 -2.35 -0.88 2.94
C THR A 72 -1.25 -0.45 1.98
N MET A 73 -1.49 -0.61 0.68
CA MET A 73 -0.54 -0.23 -0.36
C MET A 73 -1.00 1.05 -1.03
N ASN A 74 -0.10 2.04 -1.04
CA ASN A 74 -0.28 3.31 -1.75
C ASN A 74 0.52 3.27 -3.05
N ILE A 75 0.12 4.09 -4.00
CA ILE A 75 0.83 4.29 -5.27
C ILE A 75 1.31 5.73 -5.29
N LEU A 76 2.60 5.95 -5.56
CA LEU A 76 3.17 7.28 -5.54
C LEU A 76 2.46 8.18 -6.56
N VAL A 77 1.95 9.31 -6.07
CA VAL A 77 1.55 10.45 -6.90
C VAL A 77 2.68 11.50 -6.77
N PRO A 78 3.44 11.77 -7.84
CA PRO A 78 4.44 12.84 -7.83
C PRO A 78 3.78 14.19 -7.56
N MET A 79 4.25 14.89 -6.52
CA MET A 79 3.70 16.17 -6.10
C MET A 79 4.73 17.30 -6.29
N PRO A 80 4.36 18.44 -6.89
CA PRO A 80 5.25 19.58 -7.04
C PRO A 80 5.87 20.03 -5.72
N GLY A 81 7.16 20.32 -5.72
CA GLY A 81 7.94 20.72 -4.55
C GLY A 81 8.41 19.57 -3.67
N THR A 82 8.07 18.32 -3.99
CA THR A 82 8.61 17.14 -3.30
C THR A 82 9.87 16.62 -4.02
N PRO A 83 10.80 15.96 -3.32
CA PRO A 83 11.97 15.35 -3.96
C PRO A 83 11.66 14.32 -5.06
N LEU A 84 10.42 13.80 -5.10
CA LEU A 84 9.94 12.81 -6.07
C LEU A 84 8.99 13.42 -7.11
N GLU A 85 8.95 14.74 -7.28
CA GLU A 85 8.00 15.41 -8.20
C GLU A 85 8.15 14.98 -9.68
N LEU A 86 9.36 14.56 -10.10
CA LEU A 86 9.67 14.09 -11.46
C LEU A 86 9.80 12.56 -11.54
N GLN A 87 9.36 11.85 -10.51
CA GLN A 87 9.53 10.40 -10.45
C GLN A 87 8.73 9.71 -11.57
N THR A 88 9.40 8.82 -12.30
CA THR A 88 8.74 8.03 -13.35
C THR A 88 7.74 7.07 -12.72
N GLN A 89 6.54 7.05 -13.29
CA GLN A 89 5.44 6.18 -12.87
C GLN A 89 5.80 4.70 -13.02
N LEU A 90 5.43 3.91 -12.01
CA LEU A 90 5.58 2.46 -12.07
C LEU A 90 4.53 1.87 -13.02
N PRO A 91 4.89 0.96 -13.95
CA PRO A 91 3.93 0.33 -14.83
C PRO A 91 2.82 -0.40 -14.05
N LYS A 92 1.56 -0.26 -14.49
CA LYS A 92 0.39 -0.93 -13.90
C LYS A 92 0.60 -2.43 -13.68
N SER A 93 1.24 -3.11 -14.62
CA SER A 93 1.55 -4.55 -14.53
C SER A 93 2.47 -4.91 -13.35
N GLU A 94 3.38 -4.03 -12.94
CA GLU A 94 4.22 -4.24 -11.75
C GLU A 94 3.43 -4.01 -10.45
N ILE A 95 2.48 -3.07 -10.46
CA ILE A 95 1.55 -2.83 -9.34
C ILE A 95 0.66 -4.06 -9.15
N ILE A 96 0.00 -4.54 -10.22
CA ILE A 96 -0.82 -5.75 -10.21
C ILE A 96 -0.03 -6.94 -9.68
N ARG A 97 1.19 -7.16 -10.19
CA ARG A 97 2.05 -8.25 -9.72
C ARG A 97 2.34 -8.14 -8.22
N THR A 98 2.57 -6.93 -7.73
CA THR A 98 2.84 -6.69 -6.30
C THR A 98 1.66 -7.11 -5.43
N PHE A 99 0.43 -6.73 -5.81
CA PHE A 99 -0.79 -7.14 -5.10
C PHE A 99 -1.02 -8.66 -5.17
N ALA A 100 -0.77 -9.29 -6.32
CA ALA A 100 -0.89 -10.73 -6.47
C ALA A 100 0.09 -11.48 -5.56
N VAL A 101 1.36 -11.08 -5.52
CA VAL A 101 2.37 -11.68 -4.65
C VAL A 101 2.01 -11.49 -3.17
N LEU A 102 1.55 -10.29 -2.78
CA LEU A 102 1.06 -10.05 -1.41
C LEU A 102 -0.07 -11.01 -1.03
N ARG A 103 -1.07 -11.22 -1.90
CA ARG A 103 -2.18 -12.14 -1.64
C ARG A 103 -1.69 -13.58 -1.45
N PHE A 104 -0.74 -14.06 -2.25
CA PHE A 104 -0.19 -15.40 -2.07
C PHE A 104 0.53 -15.58 -0.74
N LEU A 105 1.24 -14.55 -0.26
CA LEU A 105 1.96 -14.60 1.00
C LEU A 105 1.06 -14.36 2.22
N LEU A 106 -0.03 -13.61 2.03
CA LEU A 106 -0.95 -13.18 3.08
C LEU A 106 -2.40 -13.53 2.71
N PRO A 107 -2.75 -14.83 2.68
CA PRO A 107 -4.05 -15.29 2.20
C PRO A 107 -5.23 -14.76 3.05
N TYR A 108 -5.00 -14.49 4.34
CA TYR A 108 -6.05 -14.09 5.29
C TYR A 108 -6.06 -12.59 5.63
N SER A 109 -5.03 -11.84 5.24
CA SER A 109 -4.96 -10.41 5.54
C SER A 109 -5.91 -9.63 4.64
N ILE A 110 -6.42 -8.51 5.15
CA ILE A 110 -7.09 -7.50 4.34
C ILE A 110 -5.99 -6.76 3.57
N ILE A 111 -6.07 -6.71 2.25
CA ILE A 111 -5.13 -5.99 1.38
C ILE A 111 -5.89 -4.83 0.75
N LYS A 112 -5.56 -3.61 1.16
CA LYS A 112 -6.20 -2.37 0.74
C LYS A 112 -5.40 -1.65 -0.32
N ILE A 113 -6.12 -1.18 -1.34
CA ILE A 113 -5.66 -0.16 -2.28
C ILE A 113 -5.95 1.20 -1.63
N SER A 114 -4.93 2.04 -1.54
CA SER A 114 -5.00 3.37 -0.93
C SER A 114 -4.66 4.45 -1.96
N GLY A 115 -4.15 5.59 -1.50
CA GLY A 115 -3.88 6.78 -2.30
C GLY A 115 -3.12 6.51 -3.60
N GLY A 116 -3.53 7.25 -4.63
CA GLY A 116 -2.90 7.27 -5.94
C GLY A 116 -3.58 6.38 -6.98
N ARG A 117 -4.47 5.46 -6.58
CA ARG A 117 -5.20 4.61 -7.54
C ARG A 117 -6.02 5.43 -8.54
N GLU A 118 -6.56 6.57 -8.13
CA GLU A 118 -7.42 7.45 -8.93
C GLU A 118 -6.65 8.20 -10.04
N LEU A 119 -5.34 8.42 -9.83
CA LEU A 119 -4.50 9.23 -10.72
C LEU A 119 -3.51 8.39 -11.51
N ILE A 120 -3.12 7.24 -10.97
CA ILE A 120 -2.05 6.40 -11.51
C ILE A 120 -2.61 5.19 -12.26
N LEU A 121 -3.83 4.75 -11.95
CA LEU A 121 -4.47 3.61 -12.61
C LEU A 121 -5.64 4.10 -13.47
N ASP A 122 -5.66 3.68 -14.73
CA ASP A 122 -6.71 4.00 -15.70
C ASP A 122 -8.08 3.39 -15.34
N ASP A 123 -8.07 2.29 -14.59
CA ASP A 123 -9.25 1.58 -14.08
C ASP A 123 -9.54 1.87 -12.59
N GLU A 124 -8.82 2.82 -12.00
CA GLU A 124 -8.92 3.21 -10.59
C GLU A 124 -8.71 2.07 -9.58
N GLY A 125 -8.13 0.94 -9.99
CA GLY A 125 -7.87 -0.22 -9.12
C GLY A 125 -8.86 -1.38 -9.27
N GLU A 126 -9.70 -1.37 -10.30
CA GLU A 126 -10.55 -2.50 -10.66
C GLU A 126 -9.76 -3.82 -10.79
N GLU A 127 -8.71 -3.83 -11.62
CA GLU A 127 -7.87 -5.03 -11.82
C GLU A 127 -7.18 -5.45 -10.53
N LEU A 128 -6.86 -4.52 -9.62
CA LEU A 128 -6.21 -4.84 -8.34
C LEU A 128 -7.14 -5.60 -7.40
N LEU A 129 -8.44 -5.29 -7.38
CA LEU A 129 -9.45 -6.06 -6.63
C LEU A 129 -9.56 -7.50 -7.16
N GLN A 130 -9.37 -7.70 -8.46
CA GLN A 130 -9.36 -9.03 -9.08
C GLN A 130 -8.02 -9.75 -8.91
N SER A 131 -6.96 -9.01 -8.57
CA SER A 131 -5.57 -9.52 -8.52
C SER A 131 -5.03 -9.71 -7.10
N GLY A 132 -5.87 -9.56 -6.07
CA GLY A 132 -5.50 -9.90 -4.69
C GLY A 132 -5.89 -8.89 -3.62
N ALA A 133 -6.21 -7.64 -4.00
CA ALA A 133 -6.79 -6.69 -3.07
C ALA A 133 -8.22 -7.12 -2.70
N ASN A 134 -8.64 -6.81 -1.47
CA ASN A 134 -10.02 -7.02 -1.01
C ASN A 134 -10.50 -5.85 -0.13
N GLY A 135 -9.90 -4.69 -0.34
CA GLY A 135 -10.32 -3.45 0.32
C GLY A 135 -9.83 -2.23 -0.44
N ILE A 136 -10.54 -1.13 -0.24
CA ILE A 136 -10.25 0.17 -0.82
C ILE A 136 -10.38 1.21 0.28
N ILE A 137 -9.50 2.22 0.27
CA ILE A 137 -9.76 3.48 0.96
C ILE A 137 -10.40 4.41 -0.06
N THR A 138 -11.66 4.78 0.19
CA THR A 138 -12.45 5.57 -0.78
C THR A 138 -12.08 7.05 -0.79
N SER A 139 -11.85 7.64 0.38
CA SER A 139 -11.56 9.07 0.51
C SER A 139 -10.83 9.39 1.82
N GLY A 140 -10.47 10.66 2.00
CA GLY A 140 -9.84 11.14 3.23
C GLY A 140 -8.34 10.87 3.33
N TYR A 141 -7.63 10.80 2.19
CA TYR A 141 -6.16 10.76 2.23
C TYR A 141 -5.60 12.07 2.77
N LEU A 142 -4.38 12.02 3.29
CA LEU A 142 -3.74 13.18 3.92
C LEU A 142 -3.34 14.27 2.93
N THR A 143 -2.97 13.89 1.71
CA THR A 143 -2.33 14.79 0.72
C THR A 143 -3.14 14.97 -0.55
N MET A 144 -4.22 14.21 -0.73
CA MET A 144 -5.05 14.23 -1.93
C MET A 144 -6.48 13.80 -1.62
N SER A 145 -7.42 14.18 -2.48
CA SER A 145 -8.78 13.64 -2.43
C SER A 145 -8.79 12.22 -3.00
N GLY A 146 -9.71 11.39 -2.49
CA GLY A 146 -10.02 10.10 -3.10
C GLY A 146 -11.24 10.18 -4.02
N ASN A 147 -11.71 9.00 -4.44
CA ASN A 147 -12.89 8.87 -5.27
C ASN A 147 -14.18 9.27 -4.57
N ASN A 148 -15.21 9.58 -5.36
CA ASN A 148 -16.58 9.62 -4.87
C ASN A 148 -16.98 8.18 -4.45
N PRO A 149 -17.49 7.95 -3.21
CA PRO A 149 -17.92 6.64 -2.75
C PRO A 149 -18.90 5.92 -3.69
N GLN A 150 -19.77 6.65 -4.37
CA GLN A 150 -20.73 6.08 -5.32
C GLN A 150 -20.03 5.43 -6.52
N LYS A 151 -18.90 6.00 -6.96
CA LYS A 151 -18.11 5.45 -8.06
C LYS A 151 -17.46 4.14 -7.67
N ASP A 152 -16.92 4.06 -6.45
CA ASP A 152 -16.32 2.84 -5.91
C ASP A 152 -17.34 1.72 -5.77
N LEU A 153 -18.53 2.03 -5.22
CA LEU A 153 -19.63 1.07 -5.12
C LEU A 153 -20.08 0.56 -6.49
N GLN A 154 -20.10 1.42 -7.51
CA GLN A 154 -20.44 1.01 -8.87
C GLN A 154 -19.38 0.09 -9.47
N MET A 155 -18.10 0.44 -9.34
CA MET A 155 -16.98 -0.37 -9.82
C MET A 155 -17.00 -1.77 -9.17
N ILE A 156 -17.10 -1.85 -7.83
CA ILE A 156 -17.18 -3.11 -7.09
C ILE A 156 -18.32 -3.99 -7.62
N LYS A 157 -19.51 -3.40 -7.85
CA LYS A 157 -20.66 -4.11 -8.40
C LYS A 157 -20.44 -4.56 -9.85
N GLN A 158 -19.78 -3.76 -10.69
CA GLN A 158 -19.53 -4.07 -12.09
C GLN A 158 -18.64 -5.30 -12.27
N ILE A 159 -17.65 -5.48 -11.38
CA ILE A 159 -16.78 -6.68 -11.37
C ILE A 159 -17.35 -7.86 -10.58
N GLY A 160 -18.61 -7.79 -10.15
CA GLY A 160 -19.29 -8.89 -9.47
C GLY A 160 -18.87 -9.13 -8.03
N LEU A 161 -18.34 -8.10 -7.35
CA LEU A 161 -18.00 -8.15 -5.93
C LEU A 161 -19.08 -7.47 -5.07
N GLU A 162 -19.02 -7.73 -3.76
CA GLU A 162 -19.90 -7.12 -2.74
C GLU A 162 -19.13 -6.10 -1.90
N ALA A 163 -19.79 -5.00 -1.57
CA ALA A 163 -19.24 -3.88 -0.78
C ALA A 163 -19.67 -3.94 0.68
#